data_AF-A0A830ZAH4-F1
#
_entry.id   AF-A0A830ZAH4-F1
#
_cell.length_a   1.000
_cell.length_b   1.000
_cell.length_c   1.000
_cell.angle_alpha   90.00
_cell.angle_beta   90.00
_cell.angle_gamma   90.00
#
_symmetry.space_group_name_H-M   'P 1'
#
loop_
_entity.id
_entity.type
_entity.pdbx_description
1 polymer ?
#
loop_
_entity_poly.entity_id
_entity_poly.type
_entity_poly.pdbx_seq_one_letter_code
_entity_poly.pdbx_strand_id
1 'polypeptide(L)' 'MDIISSERVSEVYMVIGHAVSSLISAGKRVEKEGILEQLQKGKAQAVDGMNDVYESAIRLVASEGVAVSEQ' A
#
# COMPACT_ATOMS: atom_id res chain seq x y z
N MET A 1 -19.47 15.81 -0.97
CA MET A 1 -18.84 14.95 -1.99
C MET A 1 -17.35 15.07 -1.75
N ASP A 2 -16.83 14.13 -0.97
CA ASP A 2 -15.48 14.12 -0.39
C ASP A 2 -14.41 13.75 -1.41
N ILE A 3 -14.12 14.66 -2.33
CA ILE A 3 -13.10 14.46 -3.37
C ILE A 3 -11.70 14.21 -2.74
N ILE A 4 -11.47 14.77 -1.55
CA ILE A 4 -10.22 14.61 -0.79
C ILE A 4 -10.02 13.17 -0.27
N SER A 5 -11.09 12.36 -0.13
CA SER A 5 -10.95 10.97 0.34
C SER A 5 -10.64 9.97 -0.78
N SER A 6 -11.13 10.21 -2.00
CA SER A 6 -10.96 9.28 -3.13
C SER A 6 -9.53 9.29 -3.68
N GLU A 7 -8.90 10.45 -3.75
CA GLU A 7 -7.51 10.59 -4.21
C GLU A 7 -6.55 9.85 -3.28
N ARG A 8 -6.69 10.03 -1.97
CA ARG A 8 -5.85 9.33 -0.98
C ARG A 8 -6.07 7.81 -0.97
N VAL A 9 -7.31 7.34 -1.18
CA VAL A 9 -7.57 5.90 -1.35
C VAL A 9 -6.87 5.36 -2.61
N SER A 10 -6.91 6.11 -3.71
CA SER A 10 -6.19 5.75 -4.94
C SER A 10 -4.68 5.66 -4.70
N GLU A 11 -4.09 6.62 -3.98
CA GLU A 11 -2.67 6.62 -3.63
C GLU A 11 -2.26 5.42 -2.76
N VAL A 12 -3.11 5.02 -1.81
CA VAL A 12 -2.89 3.82 -0.99
C VAL A 12 -2.80 2.57 -1.86
N TYR A 13 -3.75 2.37 -2.79
CA TYR A 13 -3.69 1.23 -3.70
C TYR A 13 -2.53 1.32 -4.69
N MET A 14 -2.12 2.53 -5.11
CA MET A 14 -0.95 2.71 -5.98
C MET A 14 0.34 2.25 -5.29
N VAL A 15 0.59 2.63 -4.03
CA VAL A 15 1.81 2.20 -3.33
C VAL A 15 1.81 0.70 -3.03
N ILE A 16 0.63 0.10 -2.80
CA ILE A 16 0.49 -1.38 -2.68
C ILE A 16 0.81 -2.04 -4.03
N GLY A 17 0.24 -1.55 -5.13
CA GLY A 17 0.51 -2.07 -6.47
C GLY A 17 1.99 -1.96 -6.84
N HIS A 18 2.63 -0.86 -6.47
CA HIS A 18 4.08 -0.69 -6.65
C HIS A 18 4.90 -1.71 -5.84
N ALA A 19 4.54 -1.95 -4.57
CA ALA A 19 5.18 -2.96 -3.73
C ALA A 19 5.06 -4.38 -4.32
N VAL A 20 3.86 -4.74 -4.80
CA VAL A 20 3.61 -6.04 -5.46
C VAL A 20 4.42 -6.15 -6.76
N SER A 21 4.37 -5.12 -7.61
CA SER A 21 5.12 -5.08 -8.88
C SER A 21 6.64 -5.21 -8.66
N SER A 22 7.15 -4.60 -7.60
CA SER A 22 8.57 -4.68 -7.22
C SER A 22 8.99 -6.09 -6.82
N LEU A 23 8.15 -6.82 -6.09
CA LEU A 23 8.40 -8.23 -5.74
C LEU A 23 8.41 -9.12 -6.98
N ILE A 24 7.42 -8.95 -7.88
CA ILE A 24 7.31 -9.71 -9.13
C ILE A 24 8.55 -9.46 -10.00
N SER A 25 8.92 -8.20 -10.18
CA SER A 25 10.09 -7.80 -10.99
C SER A 25 11.40 -8.36 -10.43
N ALA A 26 11.47 -8.57 -9.11
CA ALA A 26 12.61 -9.19 -8.43
C ALA A 26 12.57 -10.73 -8.44
N GLY A 27 11.55 -11.36 -9.04
CA GLY A 27 11.34 -12.81 -9.03
C GLY A 27 11.05 -13.37 -7.63
N LYS A 28 10.62 -12.52 -6.68
CA LYS A 28 10.24 -12.91 -5.32
C LYS A 28 8.77 -13.28 -5.27
N ARG A 29 8.41 -14.19 -4.36
CA ARG A 29 7.01 -14.52 -4.12
C ARG A 29 6.28 -13.32 -3.53
N VAL A 30 5.05 -13.09 -3.99
CA VAL A 30 4.16 -12.05 -3.45
C VAL A 30 3.43 -12.60 -2.23
N GLU A 31 4.03 -12.42 -1.06
CA GLU A 31 3.47 -12.79 0.25
C GLU A 31 3.29 -11.53 1.11
N LYS A 32 2.39 -11.60 2.10
CA LYS A 32 2.03 -10.46 2.96
C LYS A 32 3.26 -9.79 3.57
N GLU A 33 4.18 -10.59 4.11
CA GLU A 33 5.41 -10.14 4.76
C GLU A 33 6.31 -9.38 3.76
N GLY A 34 6.42 -9.89 2.53
CA GLY A 34 7.19 -9.24 1.48
C GLY A 34 6.58 -7.90 1.05
N ILE A 35 5.26 -7.81 0.97
CA ILE A 35 4.56 -6.55 0.66
C ILE A 35 4.79 -5.54 1.78
N LEU A 36 4.65 -5.96 3.05
CA LEU A 36 4.90 -5.11 4.20
C LEU A 36 6.35 -4.60 4.25
N GLU A 37 7.33 -5.44 3.93
CA GLU A 37 8.74 -5.04 3.83
C GLU A 37 8.94 -3.95 2.75
N GLN A 38 8.37 -4.14 1.56
CA GLN A 38 8.46 -3.13 0.49
C GLN A 38 7.77 -1.81 0.89
N LEU A 39 6.61 -1.87 1.54
CA LEU A 39 5.90 -0.67 2.01
C LEU A 39 6.68 0.07 3.11
N GLN A 40 7.30 -0.64 4.06
CA GLN A 40 8.15 -0.03 5.08
C GLN A 40 9.39 0.63 4.46
N LYS A 41 10.01 0.00 3.46
CA LYS A 41 11.12 0.58 2.72
C LYS A 41 10.69 1.84 1.96
N GLY A 42 9.55 1.80 1.29
CA GLY A 42 8.98 2.97 0.61
C GLY A 42 8.67 4.11 1.57
N LYS A 43 8.10 3.81 2.75
CA LYS A 43 7.87 4.79 3.81
C LYS A 43 9.15 5.49 4.26
N ALA A 44 10.23 4.73 4.48
CA ALA A 44 11.52 5.29 4.91
C ALA A 44 12.16 6.21 3.87
N GLN A 45 11.76 6.11 2.59
CA GLN A 45 12.25 6.90 1.47
C GLN A 45 11.25 7.97 1.02
N ALA A 46 10.07 8.03 1.64
CA ALA A 46 9.00 8.93 1.24
C ALA A 46 9.34 10.40 1.55
N VAL A 47 9.01 11.28 0.61
CA VAL A 47 9.02 12.73 0.83
C VAL A 47 7.78 13.16 1.63
N ASP A 48 7.85 14.35 2.21
CA ASP A 48 6.78 14.88 3.05
C ASP A 48 5.44 14.90 2.29
N GLY A 49 4.37 14.41 2.94
CA GLY A 49 3.04 14.22 2.34
C GLY A 49 2.68 12.78 1.94
N MET A 50 3.66 11.89 1.71
CA MET A 50 3.39 10.47 1.38
C MET A 50 3.40 9.54 2.60
N ASN A 51 3.86 10.03 3.76
CA ASN A 51 3.99 9.21 4.97
C ASN A 51 2.65 8.57 5.40
N ASP A 52 1.55 9.34 5.39
CA ASP A 52 0.22 8.87 5.77
C ASP A 52 -0.34 7.84 4.79
N VAL A 53 0.00 7.96 3.50
CA VAL A 53 -0.38 7.01 2.45
C VAL A 53 0.29 5.65 2.73
N TYR A 54 1.59 5.65 2.99
CA TYR A 54 2.32 4.43 3.35
C TYR A 54 1.82 3.83 4.68
N GLU A 55 1.52 4.64 5.69
CA GLU A 55 0.94 4.14 6.94
C GLU A 55 -0.41 3.47 6.73
N SER A 56 -1.27 4.09 5.91
CA SER A 56 -2.59 3.54 5.58
C SER A 56 -2.46 2.24 4.79
N ALA A 57 -1.54 2.17 3.83
CA ALA A 57 -1.25 0.95 3.08
C ALA A 57 -0.73 -0.17 3.98
N ILE A 58 0.21 0.13 4.88
CA ILE A 58 0.74 -0.84 5.85
C ILE A 58 -0.38 -1.38 6.74
N ARG A 59 -1.24 -0.51 7.28
CA ARG A 59 -2.40 -0.93 8.09
C ARG A 59 -3.34 -1.81 7.28
N LEU A 60 -3.68 -1.43 6.05
CA LEU A 60 -4.59 -2.17 5.18
C LEU A 60 -4.07 -3.58 4.85
N VAL A 61 -2.77 -3.73 4.61
CA VAL A 61 -2.15 -5.04 4.32
C VAL A 61 -1.93 -5.86 5.60
N ALA A 62 -1.62 -5.21 6.72
CA ALA A 62 -1.38 -5.86 8.01
C ALA A 62 -2.67 -6.41 8.63
N SER A 63 -3.76 -5.65 8.55
CA SER A 63 -5.11 -6.16 8.80
C SER A 63 -5.40 -7.22 7.74
N GLU A 64 -5.82 -8.42 8.14
CA GLU A 64 -6.31 -9.43 7.18
C GLU A 64 -7.29 -8.75 6.24
N GLY A 65 -6.99 -8.79 4.93
CA GLY A 65 -7.60 -7.91 3.94
C GLY A 65 -9.10 -7.77 4.17
N VAL A 66 -9.54 -6.55 4.44
CA VAL A 66 -10.97 -6.25 4.63
C VAL A 66 -11.67 -6.81 3.41
N ALA A 67 -12.55 -7.79 3.63
CA ALA A 67 -13.51 -8.23 2.63
C ALA A 67 -14.19 -6.96 2.13
N VAL A 68 -13.88 -6.58 0.89
CA VAL A 68 -14.63 -5.54 0.20
C VAL A 68 -15.99 -6.16 -0.05
N SER A 69 -16.89 -6.04 0.93
CA SER A 69 -18.29 -6.34 0.71
C SER A 69 -18.78 -5.34 -0.32
N GLU A 70 -18.89 -5.80 -1.56
CA GLU A 70 -19.66 -5.12 -2.59
C GLU A 70 -21.09 -4.96 -2.04
N GLN A 71 -21.47 -3.71 -1.72
CA GLN A 71 -22.86 -3.33 -1.43
C GLN A 71 -23.55 -2.89 -2.71
#